data_AF-A0A920KR75-F1
#
_entry.id   AF-A0A920KR75-F1
#
_cell.length_a   1.000
_cell.length_b   1.000
_cell.length_c   1.000
_cell.angle_alpha   90.00
_cell.angle_beta   90.00
_cell.angle_gamma   90.00
#
_symmetry.space_group_name_H-M   'P 1'
#
loop_
_entity.id
_entity.type
_entity.pdbx_description
1 polymer ?
#
loop_
_entity_poly.entity_id
_entity_poly.type
_entity_poly.pdbx_seq_one_letter_code
_entity_poly.pdbx_strand_id
1 'polypeptide(L)'
;MRWRRRRVDTDDDGDGVLDAEDNCPLTANSDQADWNNNGVGDVCGDPKPLSAENITFVDNIYPNPTDDKLTVSIRQGVKIKDIYFVDFSGKLIKPRSIIRNQDNIEINVSNLNQGIYILELVSDKEVDKVKVVIER
;
A
#
# COMPACT_ATOMS: atom_id res chain seq x y z
N MET A 1 0.45 -21.75 -60.12
CA MET A 1 0.23 -20.35 -59.67
C MET A 1 -1.21 -20.28 -59.14
N ARG A 2 -1.52 -19.85 -57.92
CA ARG A 2 -1.32 -18.50 -57.39
C ARG A 2 -1.58 -18.52 -55.87
N TRP A 3 -0.58 -18.14 -55.07
CA TRP A 3 -0.76 -17.78 -53.67
C TRP A 3 -1.59 -16.49 -53.57
N ARG A 4 -2.47 -16.40 -52.54
CA ARG A 4 -2.75 -15.22 -51.69
C ARG A 4 -4.19 -15.25 -51.14
N ARG A 5 -4.32 -15.39 -49.81
CA ARG A 5 -4.83 -14.30 -48.96
C ARG A 5 -4.05 -14.36 -47.64
N ARG A 6 -3.18 -13.37 -47.42
CA ARG A 6 -2.81 -12.98 -46.05
C ARG A 6 -4.12 -12.75 -45.32
N ARG A 7 -4.31 -13.29 -44.12
CA ARG A 7 -5.30 -12.71 -43.22
C ARG A 7 -4.93 -11.23 -43.16
N VAL A 8 -5.83 -10.37 -43.65
CA VAL A 8 -5.82 -8.99 -43.18
C VAL A 8 -6.04 -9.18 -41.69
N ASP A 9 -5.02 -8.86 -40.93
CA ASP A 9 -5.12 -8.89 -39.48
C ASP A 9 -6.33 -8.03 -39.13
N THR A 10 -7.27 -8.63 -38.42
CA THR A 10 -8.52 -7.97 -38.06
C THR A 10 -8.25 -7.07 -36.85
N ASP A 11 -9.19 -6.18 -36.58
CA ASP A 11 -9.23 -5.38 -35.37
C ASP A 11 -10.58 -5.74 -34.77
N ASP A 12 -10.57 -6.82 -33.97
CA ASP A 12 -11.79 -7.50 -33.53
C ASP A 12 -12.58 -6.68 -32.50
N ASP A 13 -11.93 -5.74 -31.80
CA ASP A 13 -12.56 -4.86 -30.82
C ASP A 13 -12.73 -3.40 -31.26
N GLY A 14 -12.15 -3.02 -32.40
CA GLY A 14 -12.35 -1.75 -33.07
C GLY A 14 -11.61 -0.58 -32.43
N ASP A 15 -10.52 -0.83 -31.71
CA ASP A 15 -9.75 0.20 -31.01
C ASP A 15 -8.68 0.88 -31.88
N GLY A 16 -8.45 0.37 -33.08
CA GLY A 16 -7.49 0.88 -34.06
C GLY A 16 -6.14 0.18 -34.06
N VAL A 17 -5.95 -0.86 -33.24
CA VAL A 17 -4.78 -1.76 -33.23
C VAL A 17 -5.18 -3.10 -33.86
N LEU A 18 -4.26 -3.71 -34.63
CA LEU A 18 -4.55 -4.99 -35.28
C LEU A 18 -4.30 -6.14 -34.31
N ASP A 19 -5.09 -7.22 -34.40
CA ASP A 19 -5.07 -8.35 -33.45
C ASP A 19 -3.68 -8.99 -33.23
N ALA A 20 -2.75 -8.93 -34.21
CA ALA A 20 -1.40 -9.46 -34.06
C ALA A 20 -0.43 -8.50 -33.33
N GLU A 21 -0.80 -7.23 -33.18
CA GLU A 21 -0.06 -6.19 -32.46
C GLU A 21 -0.79 -5.75 -31.17
N ASP A 22 -2.03 -6.22 -30.96
CA ASP A 22 -2.89 -5.89 -29.84
C ASP A 22 -2.63 -6.77 -28.61
N ASN A 23 -2.32 -6.13 -27.47
CA ASN A 23 -2.14 -6.79 -26.18
C ASN A 23 -3.47 -7.15 -25.50
N CYS A 24 -4.61 -6.74 -26.07
CA CYS A 24 -5.97 -7.13 -25.68
C CYS A 24 -6.93 -7.30 -26.89
N PRO A 25 -6.77 -8.34 -27.75
CA PRO A 25 -7.50 -8.52 -29.03
C PRO A 25 -9.04 -8.55 -29.01
N LEU A 26 -9.66 -8.47 -27.82
CA LEU A 26 -11.11 -8.55 -27.62
C LEU A 26 -11.61 -7.46 -26.66
N THR A 27 -10.77 -6.50 -26.27
CA THR A 27 -11.10 -5.46 -25.27
C THR A 27 -10.37 -4.18 -25.57
N ALA A 28 -11.11 -3.24 -26.20
CA ALA A 28 -10.56 -2.01 -26.72
C ALA A 28 -9.67 -1.24 -25.73
N ASN A 29 -8.41 -1.03 -26.11
CA ASN A 29 -7.40 -0.24 -25.40
C ASN A 29 -6.39 0.38 -26.38
N SER A 30 -6.83 1.39 -27.12
CA SER A 30 -6.03 2.05 -28.18
C SER A 30 -4.67 2.62 -27.72
N ASP A 31 -4.45 2.77 -26.40
CA ASP A 31 -3.19 3.20 -25.80
C ASP A 31 -2.22 2.05 -25.50
N GLN A 32 -2.68 0.79 -25.66
CA GLN A 32 -1.91 -0.44 -25.49
C GLN A 32 -1.14 -0.47 -24.17
N ALA A 33 -1.77 0.04 -23.10
CA ALA A 33 -1.17 0.08 -21.78
C ALA A 33 -0.86 -1.34 -21.29
N ASP A 34 0.42 -1.58 -20.97
CA ASP A 34 0.94 -2.80 -20.35
C ASP A 34 1.99 -2.38 -19.31
N TRP A 35 1.55 -2.25 -18.06
CA TRP A 35 2.36 -1.67 -16.99
C TRP A 35 3.60 -2.51 -16.63
N ASN A 36 3.56 -3.82 -16.89
CA ASN A 36 4.64 -4.75 -16.52
C ASN A 36 5.38 -5.36 -17.72
N ASN A 37 5.00 -4.98 -18.95
CA ASN A 37 5.59 -5.40 -20.21
C ASN A 37 5.56 -6.93 -20.39
N ASN A 38 4.49 -7.61 -19.98
CA ASN A 38 4.33 -9.05 -20.17
C ASN A 38 3.59 -9.43 -21.47
N GLY A 39 3.11 -8.45 -22.22
CA GLY A 39 2.37 -8.63 -23.47
C GLY A 39 0.87 -8.85 -23.29
N VAL A 40 0.33 -8.65 -22.08
CA VAL A 40 -1.10 -8.66 -21.78
C VAL A 40 -1.48 -7.26 -21.31
N GLY A 41 -2.48 -6.64 -21.94
CA GLY A 41 -2.85 -5.28 -21.59
C GLY A 41 -3.52 -5.17 -20.22
N ASP A 42 -3.40 -3.96 -19.65
CA ASP A 42 -3.93 -3.61 -18.34
C ASP A 42 -5.45 -3.89 -18.23
N VAL A 43 -6.18 -3.82 -19.33
CA VAL A 43 -7.64 -3.93 -19.33
C VAL A 43 -8.17 -5.37 -19.41
N CYS A 44 -7.41 -6.32 -19.97
CA CYS A 44 -7.90 -7.66 -20.33
C CYS A 44 -7.32 -8.81 -19.49
N GLY A 45 -6.31 -8.57 -18.66
CA GLY A 45 -5.75 -9.64 -17.84
C GLY A 45 -4.72 -9.24 -16.80
N ASP A 46 -4.11 -8.06 -16.93
CA ASP A 46 -3.07 -7.62 -16.00
C ASP A 46 -3.28 -6.17 -15.53
N PRO A 47 -4.41 -5.88 -14.84
CA PRO A 47 -4.68 -4.54 -14.39
C PRO A 47 -3.54 -4.03 -13.54
N LYS A 48 -3.04 -2.84 -13.91
CA LYS A 48 -2.06 -2.11 -13.13
C LYS A 48 -2.49 -2.15 -11.67
N PRO A 49 -1.69 -2.75 -10.76
CA PRO A 49 -2.04 -2.77 -9.36
C PRO A 49 -2.18 -1.31 -8.94
N LEU A 50 -3.40 -0.93 -8.55
CA LEU A 50 -3.64 0.28 -7.78
C LEU A 50 -2.81 0.09 -6.52
N SER A 51 -1.63 0.69 -6.50
CA SER A 51 -0.52 0.27 -5.65
C SER A 51 -0.96 -0.23 -4.27
N ALA A 52 -0.65 -1.48 -3.94
CA ALA A 52 -0.32 -1.82 -2.57
C ALA A 52 1.15 -1.42 -2.36
N GLU A 53 1.49 -0.15 -2.60
CA GLU A 53 2.63 0.39 -1.87
C GLU A 53 2.14 0.34 -0.43
N ASN A 54 2.66 -0.60 0.35
CA ASN A 54 2.80 -0.35 1.77
C ASN A 54 3.75 0.86 1.86
N ILE A 55 3.22 2.07 1.68
CA ILE A 55 3.84 3.32 2.08
C ILE A 55 3.75 3.37 3.61
N THR A 56 4.28 2.32 4.25
CA THR A 56 4.50 2.35 5.68
C THR A 56 5.69 3.27 5.88
N PHE A 57 5.42 4.47 6.38
CA PHE A 57 6.50 5.37 6.77
C PHE A 57 7.11 4.96 8.11
N VAL A 58 6.71 3.82 8.67
CA VAL A 58 7.35 3.21 9.83
C VAL A 58 8.43 2.24 9.36
N ASP A 59 9.68 2.55 9.71
CA ASP A 59 10.83 1.70 9.40
C ASP A 59 10.99 0.56 10.43
N ASN A 60 10.75 0.86 11.71
CA ASN A 60 10.92 -0.11 12.79
C ASN A 60 10.06 0.24 14.01
N ILE A 61 9.64 -0.80 14.74
CA ILE A 61 8.97 -0.65 16.05
C ILE A 61 9.63 -1.59 17.05
N TYR A 62 10.16 -1.03 18.14
CA TYR A 62 10.84 -1.79 19.18
C TYR A 62 10.70 -1.16 20.58
N PRO A 63 10.59 -1.97 21.65
CA PRO A 63 10.31 -3.41 21.63
C PRO A 63 8.84 -3.67 21.25
N ASN A 64 8.55 -4.79 20.59
CA ASN A 64 7.18 -5.26 20.33
C ASN A 64 7.19 -6.79 20.40
N PRO A 65 6.67 -7.44 21.48
CA PRO A 65 5.87 -6.86 22.56
C PRO A 65 6.59 -5.82 23.45
N THR A 66 5.83 -4.99 24.16
CA THR A 66 6.34 -3.99 25.12
C THR A 66 5.50 -3.91 26.39
N ASP A 67 6.10 -3.46 27.49
CA ASP A 67 5.41 -3.15 28.75
C ASP A 67 5.10 -1.65 28.87
N ASP A 68 6.14 -0.83 29.02
CA ASP A 68 6.01 0.59 29.38
C ASP A 68 6.23 1.56 28.21
N LYS A 69 7.05 1.17 27.23
CA LYS A 69 7.57 2.10 26.23
C LYS A 69 7.79 1.45 24.88
N LEU A 70 7.34 2.14 23.83
CA LEU A 70 7.52 1.76 22.44
C LEU A 70 8.37 2.82 21.72
N THR A 71 9.35 2.41 20.93
CA THR A 71 10.07 3.30 20.01
C THR A 71 9.63 2.99 18.60
N VAL A 72 9.23 4.01 17.86
CA VAL A 72 8.85 3.93 16.45
C VAL A 72 9.86 4.75 15.65
N SER A 73 10.60 4.09 14.76
CA SER A 73 11.44 4.75 13.78
C SER A 73 10.61 5.03 12.53
N ILE A 74 10.61 6.28 12.08
CA ILE A 74 9.87 6.73 10.90
C ILE A 74 10.82 7.17 9.78
N ARG A 75 10.36 7.03 8.54
CA ARG A 75 11.08 7.53 7.36
C ARG A 75 11.34 9.03 7.47
N GLN A 76 12.55 9.44 7.08
CA GLN A 76 12.98 10.84 7.10
C GLN A 76 12.02 11.74 6.31
N GLY A 77 11.70 12.89 6.90
CA GLY A 77 10.85 13.91 6.28
C GLY A 77 9.34 13.71 6.48
N VAL A 78 8.92 12.66 7.18
CA VAL A 78 7.50 12.46 7.51
C VAL A 78 7.12 13.23 8.77
N LYS A 79 6.07 14.05 8.66
CA LYS A 79 5.50 14.82 9.78
C LYS A 79 4.29 14.09 10.34
N ILE A 80 4.41 13.61 11.57
CA ILE A 80 3.31 12.95 12.29
C ILE A 80 2.53 13.99 13.08
N LYS A 81 1.24 14.15 12.75
CA LYS A 81 0.27 15.01 13.44
C LYS A 81 -0.18 14.37 14.75
N ASP A 82 -0.68 13.14 14.66
CA ASP A 82 -1.30 12.45 15.79
C ASP A 82 -0.91 10.97 15.84
N ILE A 83 -1.08 10.39 17.02
CA ILE A 83 -0.78 8.99 17.31
C ILE A 83 -1.89 8.43 18.20
N TYR A 84 -2.46 7.30 17.81
CA TYR A 84 -3.54 6.62 18.52
C TYR A 84 -3.30 5.12 18.61
N PHE A 85 -3.84 4.50 19.65
CA PHE A 85 -3.98 3.05 19.75
C PHE A 85 -5.46 2.70 19.59
N VAL A 86 -5.76 1.72 18.75
CA VAL A 86 -7.09 1.15 18.58
C VAL A 86 -7.12 -0.21 19.25
N ASP A 87 -8.03 -0.42 20.20
CA ASP A 87 -8.24 -1.74 20.80
C ASP A 87 -9.13 -2.65 19.92
N PHE A 88 -9.32 -3.90 20.33
CA PHE A 88 -10.14 -4.87 19.58
C PHE A 88 -11.63 -4.48 19.45
N SER A 89 -12.10 -3.55 20.28
CA SER A 89 -13.46 -3.00 20.20
C SER A 89 -13.56 -1.81 19.24
N GLY A 90 -12.43 -1.34 18.70
CA GLY A 90 -12.36 -0.17 17.82
C GLY A 90 -12.19 1.15 18.58
N LYS A 91 -11.96 1.12 19.90
CA LYS A 91 -11.82 2.34 20.70
C LYS A 91 -10.46 2.99 20.47
N LEU A 92 -10.47 4.30 20.15
CA LEU A 92 -9.28 5.13 20.06
C LEU A 92 -8.78 5.55 21.45
N ILE A 93 -7.50 5.32 21.72
CA ILE A 93 -6.83 5.61 22.99
C ILE A 93 -5.55 6.40 22.70
N LYS A 94 -5.38 7.54 23.36
CA LYS A 94 -4.12 8.30 23.28
C LYS A 94 -3.06 7.68 24.20
N PRO A 95 -1.77 7.65 23.79
CA PRO A 95 -0.69 7.25 24.68
C PRO A 95 -0.56 8.22 25.85
N ARG A 96 0.09 7.77 26.93
CA ARG A 96 0.32 8.59 28.12
C ARG A 96 1.19 9.81 27.82
N SER A 97 2.24 9.63 27.03
CA SER A 97 3.12 10.69 26.57
C SER A 97 3.88 10.28 25.31
N ILE A 98 4.37 11.27 24.57
CA ILE A 98 5.13 11.09 23.33
C ILE A 98 6.35 12.01 23.39
N ILE A 99 7.53 11.48 23.05
CA ILE A 99 8.78 12.21 22.89
C ILE A 99 9.24 12.04 21.45
N ARG A 100 9.46 13.14 20.72
CA ARG A 100 9.82 13.14 19.29
C ARG A 100 11.28 13.56 19.12
N ASN A 101 12.09 12.69 18.51
CA ASN A 101 13.53 12.89 18.27
C ASN A 101 13.84 12.65 16.79
N GLN A 102 13.75 13.70 15.96
CA GLN A 102 13.94 13.62 14.51
C GLN A 102 13.10 12.49 13.89
N ASP A 103 13.72 11.34 13.65
CA ASP A 103 13.14 10.17 12.99
C ASP A 103 12.67 9.09 13.98
N ASN A 104 12.85 9.29 15.29
CA ASN A 104 12.41 8.35 16.32
C ASN A 104 11.34 8.97 17.22
N ILE A 105 10.27 8.22 17.45
CA ILE A 105 9.18 8.59 18.34
C ILE A 105 9.14 7.59 19.49
N GLU A 106 9.37 8.09 20.69
CA GLU A 106 9.22 7.34 21.91
C GLU A 106 7.81 7.56 22.48
N ILE A 107 7.10 6.47 22.72
CA ILE A 107 5.70 6.46 23.14
C ILE A 107 5.60 5.74 24.48
N ASN A 108 5.08 6.42 25.50
CA ASN A 108 4.77 5.82 26.78
C ASN A 108 3.38 5.16 26.71
N VAL A 109 3.35 3.84 26.92
CA VAL A 109 2.16 2.99 26.83
C VAL A 109 1.71 2.46 28.19
N SER A 110 2.26 2.98 29.30
CA SER A 110 1.91 2.56 30.66
C SER A 110 0.43 2.80 31.05
N ASN A 111 -0.34 3.55 30.25
CA ASN A 111 -1.78 3.71 30.41
C ASN A 111 -2.63 2.65 29.68
N LEU A 112 -2.02 1.78 28.88
CA LEU A 112 -2.70 0.71 28.16
C LEU A 112 -2.71 -0.58 28.98
N ASN A 113 -3.72 -1.41 28.80
CA ASN A 113 -3.77 -2.73 29.42
C ASN A 113 -3.01 -3.74 28.54
N GLN A 114 -2.68 -4.90 29.10
CA GLN A 114 -2.15 -6.02 28.32
C GLN A 114 -3.12 -6.39 27.20
N GLY A 115 -2.60 -6.58 25.98
CA GLY A 115 -3.41 -6.93 24.83
C GLY A 115 -2.79 -6.54 23.49
N ILE A 116 -3.55 -6.78 22.43
CA ILE A 116 -3.18 -6.42 21.05
C ILE A 116 -3.89 -5.12 20.69
N TYR A 117 -3.14 -4.20 20.10
CA TYR A 117 -3.64 -2.92 19.62
C TYR A 117 -3.19 -2.68 18.17
N ILE A 118 -3.90 -1.81 17.46
CA ILE A 118 -3.43 -1.20 16.22
C ILE A 118 -2.93 0.20 16.57
N LEU A 119 -1.63 0.43 16.38
CA LEU A 119 -1.03 1.76 16.43
C LEU A 119 -1.32 2.47 15.12
N GLU A 120 -2.04 3.59 15.17
CA GLU A 120 -2.28 4.47 14.05
C GLU A 120 -1.41 5.72 14.17
N LEU A 121 -0.53 5.93 13.19
CA LEU A 121 0.29 7.12 13.04
C LEU A 121 -0.34 7.97 11.94
N VAL A 122 -0.74 9.19 12.27
CA VAL A 122 -1.45 10.08 11.35
C VAL A 122 -0.50 11.15 10.87
N SER A 123 -0.26 11.21 9.56
CA SER A 123 0.50 12.28 8.90
C SER A 123 -0.43 13.27 8.18
N ASP A 124 0.14 14.24 7.46
CA ASP A 124 -0.60 15.15 6.59
C ASP A 124 -1.25 14.46 5.39
N LYS A 125 -0.69 13.34 4.94
CA LYS A 125 -1.05 12.69 3.68
C LYS A 125 -1.78 11.38 3.87
N GLU A 126 -1.35 10.62 4.88
CA GLU A 126 -1.72 9.21 5.04
C GLU A 126 -1.68 8.79 6.51
N VAL A 127 -2.33 7.65 6.80
CA VAL A 127 -2.36 7.00 8.10
C VAL A 127 -1.68 5.65 7.96
N ASP A 128 -0.62 5.43 8.73
CA ASP A 128 0.05 4.14 8.80
C ASP A 128 -0.43 3.35 10.03
N LYS A 129 -0.64 2.05 9.84
CA LYS A 129 -1.26 1.18 10.85
C LYS A 129 -0.36 0.00 11.15
N VAL A 130 0.06 -0.14 12.41
CA VAL A 130 0.96 -1.22 12.82
C VAL A 130 0.38 -1.98 14.01
N LYS A 131 0.39 -3.31 13.95
CA LYS A 131 0.00 -4.15 15.07
C LYS A 131 1.05 -4.11 16.17
N VAL A 132 0.63 -3.81 17.39
CA VAL A 132 1.49 -3.74 18.58
C VAL A 132 0.90 -4.59 19.70
N VAL A 133 1.78 -5.18 20.50
CA VAL A 133 1.41 -6.04 21.62
C VAL A 133 1.93 -5.42 22.91
N ILE A 134 1.02 -5.21 23.86
CA ILE A 134 1.34 -4.79 25.23
C ILE A 134 1.36 -6.05 26.11
N GLU A 135 2.47 -6.29 26.80
CA GLU A 135 2.70 -7.43 27.70
C GLU A 135 3.10 -6.90 29.08
N ARG A 136 2.49 -7.44 30.14
CA ARG A 136 2.73 -7.08 31.54
C ARG A 136 2.81 -8.31 32.42
#